data_AF-A0A6J6X7T8-F1
#
_entry.id   AF-A0A6J6X7T8-F1
#
_cell.length_a   1.000
_cell.length_b   1.000
_cell.length_c   1.000
_cell.angle_alpha   90.00
_cell.angle_beta   90.00
_cell.angle_gamma   90.00
#
_symmetry.space_group_name_H-M   'P 1'
#
loop_
_entity.id
_entity.type
_entity.pdbx_description
1 polymer ?
#
loop_
_entity_poly.entity_id
_entity_poly.type
_entity_poly.pdbx_seq_one_letter_code
_entity_poly.pdbx_strand_id
1 'polypeptide(L)'
;MSASQKSIRVLLVEDEDFTRTMVGEMLTASGIAVNSVKSVAEALKSIDDFDPHVVLTDLDLVHGPDGADLLTKVFKERPWTGMVIMTAHASPELAINDASRIPDPTVYIVKSQLQSMQNLVSALEESISKTGNFQSSVIASEEKITITSSQAEILRMIADGLSNASIAEARGITLRAAEALIQRTFAALGVNGDPSVNPRVVAVRMWHQGKVAVK
;
A
#
# COMPACT_ATOMS: atom_id res chain seq x y z
N MET A 1 -25.03 -3.66 29.00
CA MET A 1 -25.32 -3.65 27.55
C MET A 1 -23.98 -3.78 26.84
N SER A 2 -23.71 -4.96 26.26
CA SER A 2 -22.41 -5.30 25.69
C SER A 2 -22.17 -4.47 24.43
N ALA A 3 -21.03 -3.80 24.35
CA ALA A 3 -20.59 -3.11 23.15
C ALA A 3 -20.55 -4.13 22.00
N SER A 4 -21.20 -3.80 20.88
CA SER A 4 -21.17 -4.58 19.65
C SER A 4 -19.73 -4.84 19.21
N GLN A 5 -19.14 -5.98 19.58
CA GLN A 5 -17.90 -6.45 18.96
C GLN A 5 -18.20 -6.62 17.47
N LYS A 6 -17.69 -5.71 16.64
CA LYS A 6 -17.72 -5.84 15.18
C LYS A 6 -16.99 -7.13 14.84
N SER A 7 -17.74 -8.19 14.53
CA SER A 7 -17.18 -9.43 14.02
C SER A 7 -16.50 -9.14 12.68
N ILE A 8 -15.22 -9.52 12.55
CA ILE A 8 -14.47 -9.41 11.30
C ILE A 8 -15.18 -10.26 10.24
N ARG A 9 -15.24 -9.78 9.00
CA ARG A 9 -15.88 -10.46 7.87
C ARG A 9 -14.80 -10.74 6.85
N VAL A 10 -14.61 -12.01 6.50
CA VAL A 10 -13.56 -12.47 5.58
C VAL A 10 -14.22 -13.12 4.37
N LEU A 11 -13.86 -12.62 3.18
CA LEU A 11 -14.15 -13.31 1.92
C LEU A 11 -12.95 -14.21 1.62
N LEU A 12 -13.16 -15.52 1.72
CA LEU A 12 -12.16 -16.54 1.45
C LEU A 12 -12.30 -17.05 0.02
N VAL A 13 -11.23 -16.98 -0.77
CA VAL A 13 -11.16 -17.47 -2.15
C VAL A 13 -10.10 -18.55 -2.25
N GLU A 14 -10.51 -19.80 -2.45
CA GLU A 14 -9.63 -20.97 -2.48
C GLU A 14 -10.30 -22.07 -3.32
N ASP A 15 -9.64 -22.58 -4.35
CA ASP A 15 -10.21 -23.57 -5.27
C ASP A 15 -10.16 -24.99 -4.68
N GLU A 16 -9.16 -25.29 -3.84
CA GLU A 16 -9.07 -26.59 -3.18
C GLU A 16 -10.11 -26.74 -2.05
N ASP A 17 -11.06 -27.67 -2.21
CA ASP A 17 -12.15 -27.90 -1.26
C ASP A 17 -11.69 -28.16 0.18
N PHE A 18 -10.62 -28.95 0.34
CA PHE A 18 -10.07 -29.29 1.65
C PHE A 18 -9.51 -28.06 2.36
N THR A 19 -8.62 -27.32 1.69
CA THR A 19 -8.01 -26.10 2.23
C THR A 19 -9.06 -25.03 2.51
N ARG A 20 -10.02 -24.83 1.60
CA ARG A 20 -11.12 -23.86 1.79
C ARG A 20 -11.96 -24.18 3.03
N THR A 21 -12.31 -25.45 3.23
CA THR A 21 -13.10 -25.90 4.39
C THR A 21 -12.31 -25.72 5.67
N MET A 22 -11.05 -26.20 5.71
CA MET A 22 -10.17 -26.10 6.87
C MET A 22 -9.98 -24.63 7.32
N VAL A 23 -9.61 -23.75 6.40
CA VAL A 23 -9.40 -22.32 6.70
C VAL A 23 -10.71 -21.65 7.13
N GLY A 24 -11.81 -21.96 6.45
CA GLY A 24 -13.14 -21.43 6.81
C GLY A 24 -13.58 -21.83 8.23
N GLU A 25 -13.36 -23.07 8.63
CA GLU A 25 -13.67 -23.56 9.98
C GLU A 25 -12.79 -22.89 11.05
N MET A 26 -11.49 -22.75 10.79
CA MET A 26 -10.56 -22.09 11.71
C MET A 26 -10.93 -20.63 11.98
N LEU A 27 -11.31 -19.90 10.93
CA LEU A 27 -11.77 -18.52 11.03
C LEU A 27 -13.10 -18.42 11.77
N THR A 28 -14.05 -19.28 11.43
CA THR A 28 -15.37 -19.31 12.09
C THR A 28 -15.25 -19.64 13.58
N ALA A 29 -14.37 -20.58 13.95
CA ALA A 29 -14.06 -20.91 15.34
C ALA A 29 -13.45 -19.72 16.12
N SER A 30 -12.84 -18.76 15.42
CA SER A 30 -12.31 -17.52 15.99
C SER A 30 -13.36 -16.40 16.10
N GLY A 31 -14.63 -16.67 15.78
CA GLY A 31 -15.71 -15.68 15.81
C GLY A 31 -15.71 -14.72 14.62
N ILE A 32 -15.03 -15.09 13.54
CA ILE A 32 -14.96 -14.34 12.28
C ILE A 32 -16.07 -14.87 11.35
N ALA A 33 -16.85 -13.96 10.76
CA ALA A 33 -17.82 -14.34 9.75
C ALA A 33 -17.12 -14.58 8.41
N VAL A 34 -17.32 -15.75 7.80
CA VAL A 34 -16.63 -16.16 6.58
C VAL A 34 -17.62 -16.39 5.45
N ASN A 35 -17.34 -15.84 4.28
CA ASN A 35 -17.95 -16.26 3.03
C ASN A 35 -16.86 -16.93 2.18
N SER A 36 -17.01 -18.23 1.92
CA SER A 36 -16.03 -19.04 1.19
C SER A 36 -16.49 -19.32 -0.23
N VAL A 37 -15.67 -18.96 -1.21
CA VAL A 37 -15.93 -19.15 -2.64
C VAL A 37 -14.76 -19.84 -3.32
N LYS A 38 -15.00 -20.47 -4.46
CA LYS A 38 -13.97 -21.27 -5.17
C LYS A 38 -13.26 -20.53 -6.29
N SER A 39 -13.68 -19.31 -6.62
CA SER A 39 -13.12 -18.57 -7.76
C SER A 39 -13.23 -17.06 -7.60
N VAL A 40 -12.36 -16.34 -8.32
CA VAL A 40 -12.40 -14.87 -8.44
C VAL A 40 -13.76 -14.38 -8.93
N ALA A 41 -14.39 -15.09 -9.86
CA ALA A 41 -15.69 -14.69 -10.40
C ALA A 41 -16.81 -14.73 -9.35
N GLU A 42 -16.81 -15.73 -8.47
CA GLU A 42 -17.75 -15.82 -7.34
C GLU A 42 -17.44 -14.80 -6.25
N ALA A 43 -16.15 -14.54 -6.01
CA ALA A 43 -15.70 -13.51 -5.09
C ALA A 43 -16.25 -12.14 -5.52
N LEU A 44 -16.04 -11.75 -6.78
CA LEU A 44 -16.51 -10.47 -7.31
C LEU A 44 -18.03 -10.33 -7.37
N LYS A 45 -18.77 -11.45 -7.46
CA LYS A 45 -20.24 -11.42 -7.40
C LYS A 45 -20.78 -11.22 -5.99
N SER A 46 -20.09 -11.75 -4.97
CA SER A 46 -20.55 -11.74 -3.59
C SER A 46 -19.94 -10.63 -2.74
N ILE A 47 -18.86 -10.00 -3.20
CA ILE A 47 -18.12 -8.97 -2.44
C ILE A 47 -18.96 -7.74 -2.11
N ASP A 48 -19.88 -7.35 -3.00
CA ASP A 48 -20.77 -6.20 -2.80
C ASP A 48 -21.78 -6.47 -1.67
N ASP A 49 -22.43 -7.64 -1.71
CA ASP A 49 -23.46 -8.03 -0.75
C ASP A 49 -22.86 -8.40 0.63
N PHE A 50 -21.69 -9.03 0.64
CA PHE A 50 -21.04 -9.50 1.86
C PHE A 50 -20.24 -8.40 2.57
N ASP A 51 -19.78 -7.38 1.83
CA ASP A 51 -18.98 -6.25 2.32
C ASP A 51 -17.82 -6.70 3.24
N PRO A 52 -16.84 -7.47 2.76
CA PRO A 52 -15.80 -8.02 3.61
C PRO A 52 -14.85 -6.95 4.15
N HIS A 53 -14.40 -7.14 5.39
CA HIS A 53 -13.29 -6.38 5.95
C HIS A 53 -11.95 -6.84 5.39
N VAL A 54 -11.83 -8.12 5.03
CA VAL A 54 -10.62 -8.71 4.45
C VAL A 54 -10.97 -9.66 3.30
N VAL A 55 -10.19 -9.60 2.22
CA VAL A 55 -10.15 -10.64 1.19
C VAL A 55 -8.93 -11.51 1.45
N LEU A 56 -9.17 -12.79 1.68
CA LEU A 56 -8.16 -13.82 1.85
C LEU A 56 -8.22 -14.72 0.60
N THR A 57 -7.19 -14.68 -0.23
CA THR A 57 -7.17 -15.43 -1.49
C THR A 57 -5.97 -16.36 -1.54
N ASP A 58 -6.14 -17.54 -2.13
CA ASP A 58 -5.01 -18.28 -2.65
C ASP A 58 -4.37 -17.51 -3.82
N LEU A 59 -3.08 -17.72 -4.00
CA LEU A 59 -2.35 -17.14 -5.12
C LEU A 59 -2.63 -17.91 -6.42
N ASP A 60 -2.57 -19.23 -6.35
CA ASP A 60 -2.55 -20.14 -7.50
C ASP A 60 -3.96 -20.69 -7.81
N LEU A 61 -4.93 -19.79 -8.04
CA LEU A 61 -6.29 -20.20 -8.38
C LEU A 61 -6.35 -20.83 -9.77
N VAL A 62 -6.86 -22.06 -9.86
CA VAL A 62 -7.00 -22.77 -11.14
C VAL A 62 -8.20 -22.22 -11.94
N HIS A 63 -8.03 -22.06 -13.26
CA HIS A 63 -9.06 -21.67 -14.24
C HIS A 63 -9.62 -20.24 -14.12
N GLY A 64 -8.77 -19.21 -14.19
CA GLY A 64 -9.25 -17.83 -14.32
C GLY A 64 -8.17 -16.78 -14.06
N PRO A 65 -8.58 -15.53 -13.74
CA PRO A 65 -7.70 -14.55 -13.12
C PRO A 65 -7.12 -15.12 -11.81
N ASP A 66 -5.87 -14.82 -11.54
CA ASP A 66 -5.18 -15.30 -10.33
C ASP A 66 -5.56 -14.47 -9.08
N GLY A 67 -5.06 -14.86 -7.90
CA GLY A 67 -5.32 -14.12 -6.67
C GLY A 67 -4.80 -12.67 -6.72
N ALA A 68 -3.73 -12.41 -7.46
CA ALA A 68 -3.17 -11.05 -7.60
C ALA A 68 -4.09 -10.13 -8.43
N ASP A 69 -4.72 -10.64 -9.49
CA ASP A 69 -5.72 -9.90 -10.27
C ASP A 69 -6.92 -9.50 -9.41
N LEU A 70 -7.41 -10.43 -8.57
CA LEU A 70 -8.49 -10.15 -7.62
C LEU A 70 -8.10 -9.01 -6.67
N LEU A 71 -6.93 -9.10 -6.02
CA LEU A 71 -6.50 -8.10 -5.07
C LEU A 71 -6.23 -6.74 -5.72
N THR A 72 -5.70 -6.72 -6.95
CA THR A 72 -5.56 -5.47 -7.72
C THR A 72 -6.90 -4.77 -7.91
N LYS A 73 -7.94 -5.54 -8.23
CA LYS A 73 -9.29 -5.00 -8.42
C LYS A 73 -9.89 -4.53 -7.10
N VAL A 74 -9.76 -5.33 -6.04
CA VAL A 74 -10.21 -4.98 -4.68
C VAL A 74 -9.52 -3.70 -4.21
N PHE A 75 -8.22 -3.55 -4.41
CA PHE A 75 -7.49 -2.35 -4.04
C PHE A 75 -7.98 -1.08 -4.75
N LYS A 76 -8.36 -1.19 -6.03
CA LYS A 76 -8.88 -0.04 -6.80
C LYS A 76 -10.30 0.35 -6.42
N GLU A 77 -11.16 -0.63 -6.20
CA GLU A 77 -12.61 -0.42 -5.98
C GLU A 77 -12.97 -0.29 -4.50
N ARG A 78 -12.16 -0.90 -3.62
CA ARG A 78 -12.36 -1.03 -2.17
C ARG A 78 -11.03 -0.87 -1.43
N PRO A 79 -10.40 0.31 -1.51
CA PRO A 79 -9.09 0.55 -0.91
C PRO A 79 -9.07 0.44 0.63
N TRP A 80 -10.22 0.28 1.29
CA TRP A 80 -10.37 0.07 2.73
C TRP A 80 -10.42 -1.41 3.15
N THR A 81 -10.48 -2.34 2.19
CA THR A 81 -10.55 -3.78 2.45
C THR A 81 -9.13 -4.34 2.61
N GLY A 82 -8.87 -5.02 3.73
CA GLY A 82 -7.62 -5.73 3.97
C GLY A 82 -7.38 -6.82 2.92
N MET A 83 -6.12 -7.05 2.57
CA MET A 83 -5.75 -8.00 1.52
C MET A 83 -4.72 -8.98 2.05
N VAL A 84 -5.03 -10.27 1.91
CA VAL A 84 -4.15 -11.37 2.33
C VAL A 84 -4.04 -12.40 1.23
N ILE A 85 -2.81 -12.79 0.92
CA ILE A 85 -2.48 -13.89 0.01
C ILE A 85 -2.06 -15.10 0.85
N MET A 86 -2.67 -16.25 0.57
CA MET A 86 -2.14 -17.56 0.94
C MET A 86 -1.31 -18.09 -0.23
N THR A 87 -0.14 -18.65 0.06
CA THR A 87 0.71 -19.26 -0.98
C THR A 87 1.36 -20.53 -0.46
N ALA A 88 1.52 -21.53 -1.32
CA ALA A 88 2.32 -22.71 -1.01
C ALA A 88 3.84 -22.38 -0.96
N HIS A 89 4.26 -21.27 -1.56
CA HIS A 89 5.66 -20.89 -1.69
C HIS A 89 6.13 -20.02 -0.52
N ALA A 90 7.35 -20.26 -0.04
CA ALA A 90 7.95 -19.46 1.03
C ALA A 90 8.34 -18.03 0.58
N SER A 91 8.42 -17.80 -0.73
CA SER A 91 8.78 -16.51 -1.34
C SER A 91 7.71 -16.11 -2.35
N PRO A 92 6.76 -15.24 -1.97
CA PRO A 92 5.68 -14.81 -2.86
C PRO A 92 6.18 -14.12 -4.14
N GLU A 93 7.32 -13.42 -4.08
CA GLU A 93 7.90 -12.77 -5.28
C GLU A 93 8.38 -13.79 -6.33
N LEU A 94 8.62 -15.04 -5.93
CA LEU A 94 8.99 -16.13 -6.83
C LEU A 94 7.79 -16.89 -7.38
N ALA A 95 6.62 -16.78 -6.74
CA ALA A 95 5.40 -17.46 -7.16
C ALA A 95 4.62 -16.66 -8.23
N ILE A 96 4.97 -15.39 -8.43
CA ILE A 96 4.23 -14.47 -9.30
C ILE A 96 5.19 -13.95 -10.35
N ASN A 97 4.86 -14.17 -11.63
CA ASN A 97 5.68 -13.74 -12.75
C ASN A 97 5.94 -12.22 -12.77
N ASP A 98 5.06 -11.44 -12.13
CA ASP A 98 5.17 -10.01 -12.00
C ASP A 98 4.67 -9.54 -10.63
N ALA A 99 5.58 -9.47 -9.66
CA ALA A 99 5.32 -9.01 -8.30
C ALA A 99 4.77 -7.56 -8.23
N SER A 100 4.92 -6.76 -9.29
CA SER A 100 4.38 -5.39 -9.34
C SER A 100 2.85 -5.35 -9.44
N ARG A 101 2.20 -6.49 -9.74
CA ARG A 101 0.74 -6.62 -9.77
C ARG A 101 0.12 -6.64 -8.38
N ILE A 102 0.87 -6.90 -7.32
CA ILE A 102 0.30 -7.04 -5.99
C ILE A 102 0.31 -5.68 -5.29
N PRO A 103 -0.83 -5.22 -4.74
CA PRO A 103 -0.84 -3.98 -3.98
C PRO A 103 0.08 -4.05 -2.75
N ASP A 104 0.85 -2.99 -2.51
CA ASP A 104 1.77 -2.83 -1.37
C ASP A 104 1.20 -3.21 0.01
N PRO A 105 -0.06 -2.88 0.39
CA PRO A 105 -0.57 -3.22 1.73
C PRO A 105 -0.96 -4.70 1.91
N THR A 106 -0.71 -5.56 0.91
CA THR A 106 -1.03 -6.99 0.97
C THR A 106 -0.14 -7.74 1.97
N VAL A 107 -0.76 -8.58 2.80
CA VAL A 107 -0.07 -9.48 3.74
C VAL A 107 0.03 -10.88 3.14
N TYR A 108 1.12 -11.59 3.40
CA TYR A 108 1.36 -12.94 2.89
C TYR A 108 1.37 -13.96 4.01
N ILE A 109 0.78 -15.12 3.75
CA ILE A 109 0.81 -16.29 4.62
C ILE A 109 1.24 -17.50 3.80
N VAL A 110 2.22 -18.24 4.31
CA VAL A 110 2.60 -19.53 3.71
C VAL A 110 1.64 -20.61 4.21
N LYS A 111 1.04 -21.41 3.32
CA LYS A 111 0.04 -22.44 3.66
C LYS A 111 0.55 -23.43 4.71
N SER A 112 1.85 -23.75 4.72
CA SER A 112 2.47 -24.60 5.75
C SER A 112 2.42 -24.02 7.18
N GLN A 113 2.24 -22.71 7.33
CA GLN A 113 2.13 -22.01 8.61
C GLN A 113 0.68 -21.89 9.10
N LEU A 114 -0.31 -22.33 8.31
CA LEU A 114 -1.73 -22.35 8.68
C LEU A 114 -2.06 -23.38 9.77
N GLN A 115 -1.07 -24.09 10.32
CA GLN A 115 -1.27 -25.00 11.45
C GLN A 115 -1.66 -24.27 12.74
N SER A 116 -1.52 -22.94 12.78
CA SER A 116 -1.84 -22.14 13.96
C SER A 116 -2.91 -21.09 13.65
N MET A 117 -4.07 -21.25 14.29
CA MET A 117 -5.19 -20.31 14.21
C MET A 117 -4.79 -18.87 14.55
N GLN A 118 -3.88 -18.70 15.52
CA GLN A 118 -3.43 -17.37 15.95
C GLN A 118 -2.66 -16.62 14.84
N ASN A 119 -1.91 -17.33 13.99
CA ASN A 119 -1.14 -16.72 12.92
C ASN A 119 -2.07 -16.16 11.85
N LEU A 120 -3.13 -16.91 11.52
CA LEU A 120 -4.12 -16.49 10.54
C LEU A 120 -4.86 -15.25 11.02
N VAL A 121 -5.35 -15.25 12.25
CA VAL A 121 -6.04 -14.07 12.84
C VAL A 121 -5.12 -12.86 12.88
N SER A 122 -3.87 -13.03 13.33
CA SER A 122 -2.91 -11.92 13.40
C SER A 122 -2.64 -11.32 12.02
N ALA A 123 -2.51 -12.14 10.98
CA ALA A 123 -2.31 -11.67 9.61
C ALA A 123 -3.54 -10.92 9.06
N LEU A 124 -4.76 -11.34 9.41
CA LEU A 124 -5.98 -10.60 9.06
C LEU A 124 -5.98 -9.21 9.71
N GLU A 125 -5.72 -9.13 11.02
CA GLU A 125 -5.64 -7.86 11.75
C GLU A 125 -4.53 -6.95 11.23
N GLU A 126 -3.37 -7.54 10.90
CA GLU A 126 -2.26 -6.85 10.26
C GLU A 126 -2.67 -6.27 8.89
N SER A 127 -3.42 -7.03 8.08
CA SER A 127 -3.85 -6.58 6.75
C SER A 127 -4.82 -5.39 6.82
N ILE A 128 -5.73 -5.39 7.79
CA ILE A 128 -6.66 -4.28 8.06
C ILE A 128 -5.86 -3.05 8.48
N SER A 129 -4.90 -3.25 9.39
CA SER A 129 -4.06 -2.17 9.91
C SER A 129 -3.14 -1.57 8.83
N LYS A 130 -2.50 -2.41 8.02
CA LYS A 130 -1.66 -1.98 6.88
C LYS A 130 -2.48 -1.22 5.85
N THR A 131 -3.68 -1.70 5.53
CA THR A 131 -4.57 -1.02 4.59
C THR A 131 -5.01 0.34 5.12
N GLY A 132 -5.41 0.43 6.39
CA GLY A 132 -5.76 1.71 7.03
C GLY A 132 -4.59 2.69 7.10
N ASN A 133 -3.38 2.21 7.42
CA ASN A 133 -2.16 3.02 7.42
C ASN A 133 -1.76 3.45 5.99
N PHE A 134 -1.96 2.57 5.00
CA PHE A 134 -1.71 2.87 3.60
C PHE A 134 -2.69 3.92 3.08
N GLN A 135 -3.98 3.82 3.40
CA GLN A 135 -4.93 4.88 3.09
C GLN A 135 -4.59 6.19 3.80
N SER A 136 -4.19 6.13 5.07
CA SER A 136 -3.78 7.33 5.81
C SER A 136 -2.53 7.98 5.20
N SER A 137 -1.57 7.18 4.71
CA SER A 137 -0.36 7.68 4.05
C SER A 137 -0.64 8.16 2.62
N VAL A 138 -1.59 7.56 1.91
CA VAL A 138 -2.05 8.01 0.59
C VAL A 138 -2.86 9.29 0.69
N ILE A 139 -3.78 9.40 1.65
CA ILE A 139 -4.54 10.63 1.93
C ILE A 139 -3.59 11.73 2.43
N ALA A 140 -2.61 11.40 3.27
CA ALA A 140 -1.53 12.33 3.61
C ALA A 140 -0.63 12.69 2.41
N SER A 141 -0.64 11.89 1.34
CA SER A 141 0.05 12.17 0.07
C SER A 141 -0.83 12.87 -0.98
N GLU A 142 -2.13 13.04 -0.74
CA GLU A 142 -3.03 13.83 -1.60
C GLU A 142 -2.94 15.34 -1.37
N GLU A 143 -2.35 15.81 -0.26
CA GLU A 143 -1.82 17.17 -0.19
C GLU A 143 -0.52 17.26 -1.01
N LYS A 144 -0.66 17.29 -2.34
CA LYS A 144 0.45 17.76 -3.18
C LYS A 144 0.86 19.13 -2.66
N ILE A 145 2.09 19.22 -2.19
CA ILE A 145 2.62 20.50 -1.75
C ILE A 145 2.68 21.39 -2.97
N THR A 146 1.85 22.43 -2.93
CA THR A 146 1.74 23.39 -4.03
C THR A 146 2.85 24.41 -3.89
N ILE A 147 3.82 24.33 -4.80
CA ILE A 147 4.96 25.25 -4.86
C ILE A 147 4.82 26.20 -6.04
N THR A 148 5.42 27.37 -5.93
CA THR A 148 5.47 28.34 -7.03
C THR A 148 6.32 27.82 -8.19
N SER A 149 6.10 28.34 -9.40
CA SER A 149 6.90 28.01 -10.59
C SER A 149 8.39 28.27 -10.36
N SER A 150 8.74 29.32 -9.60
CA SER A 150 10.13 29.59 -9.23
C SER A 150 10.74 28.49 -8.35
N GLN A 151 10.00 28.02 -7.34
CA GLN A 151 10.45 26.92 -6.46
C GLN A 151 10.57 25.59 -7.23
N ALA A 152 9.67 25.32 -8.17
CA ALA A 152 9.71 24.12 -9.01
C ALA A 152 10.97 24.08 -9.89
N GLU A 153 11.35 25.23 -10.44
CA GLU A 153 12.58 25.36 -11.23
C GLU A 153 13.85 25.16 -10.37
N ILE A 154 13.85 25.58 -9.09
CA ILE A 154 14.94 25.25 -8.16
C ILE A 154 15.00 23.76 -7.90
N LEU A 155 13.85 23.15 -7.62
CA LEU A 155 13.76 21.72 -7.32
C LEU A 155 14.24 20.87 -8.50
N ARG A 156 13.93 21.28 -9.74
CA ARG A 156 14.44 20.66 -10.97
C ARG A 156 15.96 20.73 -11.05
N MET A 157 16.55 21.93 -10.89
CA MET A 157 18.01 22.08 -10.90
C MET A 157 18.71 21.27 -9.80
N ILE A 158 18.08 21.13 -8.63
CA ILE A 158 18.58 20.29 -7.55
C ILE A 158 18.56 18.81 -7.94
N ALA A 159 17.47 18.35 -8.57
CA ALA A 159 17.30 16.97 -9.06
C ALA A 159 18.28 16.62 -10.19
N ASP A 160 18.62 17.60 -11.04
CA ASP A 160 19.65 17.49 -12.08
C ASP A 160 21.09 17.49 -11.51
N GLY A 161 21.23 17.59 -10.18
CA GLY A 161 22.52 17.47 -9.49
C GLY A 161 23.32 18.78 -9.39
N LEU A 162 22.74 19.94 -9.72
CA LEU A 162 23.48 21.22 -9.71
C LEU A 162 23.87 21.66 -8.30
N SER A 163 25.10 22.13 -8.14
CA SER A 163 25.58 22.74 -6.89
C SER A 163 24.89 24.09 -6.62
N ASN A 164 24.97 24.60 -5.38
CA ASN A 164 24.43 25.93 -5.04
C ASN A 164 25.10 27.04 -5.88
N ALA A 165 26.39 26.90 -6.20
CA ALA A 165 27.12 27.82 -7.06
C ALA A 165 26.60 27.77 -8.50
N SER A 166 26.37 26.57 -9.04
CA SER A 166 25.83 26.37 -10.38
C SER A 166 24.38 26.87 -10.50
N ILE A 167 23.57 26.73 -9.44
CA ILE A 167 22.21 27.29 -9.37
C ILE A 167 22.26 28.82 -9.36
N ALA A 168 23.20 29.42 -8.62
CA ALA A 168 23.38 30.87 -8.58
C ALA A 168 23.74 31.43 -9.96
N GLU A 169 24.68 30.77 -10.64
CA GLU A 169 25.10 31.11 -12.01
C GLU A 169 23.94 30.96 -13.01
N ALA A 170 23.25 29.82 -13.00
CA ALA A 170 22.11 29.56 -13.90
C ALA A 170 20.96 30.57 -13.74
N ARG A 171 20.80 31.15 -12.55
CA ARG A 171 19.77 32.14 -12.22
C ARG A 171 20.24 33.59 -12.32
N GLY A 172 21.53 33.84 -12.54
CA GLY A 172 22.11 35.19 -12.51
C GLY A 172 22.01 35.89 -11.15
N ILE A 173 22.07 35.14 -10.04
CA ILE A 173 21.96 35.66 -8.67
C ILE A 173 23.23 35.38 -7.85
N THR A 174 23.35 35.98 -6.67
CA THR A 174 24.47 35.71 -5.77
C THR A 174 24.35 34.33 -5.11
N LEU A 175 25.49 33.73 -4.71
CA LEU A 175 25.51 32.46 -3.98
C LEU A 175 24.62 32.49 -2.73
N ARG A 176 24.68 33.57 -1.95
CA ARG A 176 23.83 33.79 -0.78
C ARG A 176 22.34 33.86 -1.12
N ALA A 177 21.99 34.49 -2.24
CA ALA A 177 20.59 34.54 -2.69
C ALA A 177 20.09 33.16 -3.12
N ALA A 178 20.93 32.35 -3.78
CA ALA A 178 20.61 30.97 -4.15
C ALA A 178 20.38 30.09 -2.90
N GLU A 179 21.27 30.16 -1.91
CA GLU A 179 21.12 29.44 -0.63
C GLU A 179 19.81 29.79 0.08
N ALA A 180 19.48 31.08 0.14
CA ALA A 180 18.24 31.55 0.76
C ALA A 180 16.98 31.06 0.01
N LEU A 181 17.03 31.00 -1.33
CA LEU A 181 15.93 30.48 -2.14
C LEU A 181 15.76 28.95 -1.98
N ILE A 182 16.86 28.21 -1.91
CA ILE A 182 16.85 26.76 -1.67
C ILE A 182 16.24 26.48 -0.29
N GLN A 183 16.65 27.22 0.74
CA GLN A 183 16.08 27.11 2.08
C GLN A 183 14.57 27.39 2.13
N ARG A 184 14.11 28.43 1.42
CA ARG A 184 12.66 28.70 1.29
C ARG A 184 11.92 27.60 0.53
N THR A 185 12.55 26.98 -0.45
CA THR A 185 11.98 25.85 -1.19
C THR A 185 11.84 24.63 -0.29
N PHE A 186 12.86 24.33 0.52
CA PHE A 186 12.81 23.24 1.51
C PHE A 186 11.79 23.49 2.62
N ALA A 187 11.68 24.74 3.11
CA ALA A 187 10.67 25.11 4.07
C ALA A 187 9.25 24.95 3.51
N ALA A 188 9.02 25.34 2.25
CA ALA A 188 7.74 25.15 1.57
C ALA A 188 7.39 23.66 1.37
N LEU A 189 8.40 22.81 1.18
CA LEU A 189 8.25 21.35 1.07
C LEU A 189 8.15 20.63 2.43
N GLY A 190 8.29 21.34 3.56
CA GLY A 190 8.26 20.75 4.89
C GLY A 190 9.45 19.85 5.24
N VAL A 191 10.55 19.90 4.49
CA VAL A 191 11.68 18.96 4.63
C VAL A 191 12.76 19.40 5.64
N ASN A 192 12.55 20.52 6.35
CA ASN A 192 13.52 21.10 7.29
C ASN A 192 13.38 20.58 8.74
N GLY A 193 12.58 19.55 9.00
CA GLY A 193 12.22 19.12 10.36
C GLY A 193 13.12 18.06 11.01
N ASP A 194 13.90 17.31 10.23
CA ASP A 194 14.65 16.14 10.73
C ASP A 194 16.18 16.33 10.61
N PRO A 195 16.93 16.43 11.73
CA PRO A 195 18.39 16.57 11.72
C PRO A 195 19.13 15.33 11.19
N SER A 196 18.47 14.17 11.14
CA SER A 196 19.09 12.90 10.73
C SER A 196 19.10 12.69 9.21
N VAL A 197 18.44 13.57 8.45
CA VAL A 197 18.28 13.42 7.00
C VAL A 197 18.70 14.69 6.27
N ASN A 198 19.35 14.54 5.11
CA ASN A 198 19.70 15.68 4.27
C ASN A 198 18.43 16.21 3.55
N PRO A 199 17.98 17.46 3.81
CA PRO A 199 16.76 18.02 3.23
C PRO A 199 16.76 18.00 1.70
N ARG A 200 17.94 18.12 1.10
CA ARG A 200 18.12 18.07 -0.36
C ARG A 200 17.74 16.72 -0.95
N VAL A 201 18.13 15.62 -0.30
CA VAL A 201 17.85 14.25 -0.76
C VAL A 201 16.36 13.95 -0.63
N VAL A 202 15.73 14.43 0.46
CA VAL A 202 14.28 14.30 0.68
C VAL A 202 13.51 15.07 -0.38
N ALA A 203 13.89 16.32 -0.66
CA ALA A 203 13.24 17.15 -1.66
C ALA A 203 13.29 16.53 -3.07
N VAL A 204 14.44 15.96 -3.47
CA VAL A 204 14.58 15.25 -4.76
C VAL A 204 13.73 13.99 -4.81
N ARG A 205 13.68 13.23 -3.71
CA ARG A 205 12.81 12.05 -3.62
C ARG A 205 11.34 12.44 -3.78
N MET A 206 10.90 13.52 -3.13
CA MET A 206 9.52 14.03 -3.25
C MET A 206 9.18 14.46 -4.68
N TRP A 207 10.14 15.07 -5.39
CA TRP A 207 9.99 15.45 -6.80
C TRP A 207 9.79 14.22 -7.71
N HIS A 208 10.65 13.20 -7.60
CA HIS A 208 10.54 11.99 -8.42
C HIS A 208 9.31 11.13 -8.08
N GLN A 209 8.82 11.20 -6.85
CA GLN A 209 7.59 10.51 -6.41
C GLN A 209 6.30 11.24 -6.82
N GLY A 210 6.38 12.39 -7.51
CA GLY A 210 5.20 13.14 -7.94
C GLY A 210 4.42 13.82 -6.80
N LYS A 211 5.05 14.01 -5.63
CA LYS A 211 4.44 14.59 -4.41
C LYS A 211 4.36 16.12 -4.41
N VAL A 212 4.72 16.77 -5.51
CA VAL A 212 4.84 18.22 -5.63
C VAL A 212 3.98 18.70 -6.80
N ALA A 213 3.16 19.73 -6.59
CA ALA A 213 2.38 20.39 -7.63
C ALA A 213 2.87 21.83 -7.84
N VAL A 214 2.80 22.32 -9.07
CA VAL A 214 3.14 23.71 -9.40
C VAL A 214 1.87 24.55 -9.38
N LYS A 215 1.89 25.67 -8.65
CA LYS A 215 0.83 26.70 -8.64
C LYS A 215 0.78 27.49 -9.93
#